data_AF-A0AAV7XID1-F1
#
_entry.id   AF-A0AAV7XID1-F1
#
_cell.length_a   1.000
_cell.length_b   1.000
_cell.length_c   1.000
_cell.angle_alpha   90.00
_cell.angle_beta   90.00
_cell.angle_gamma   90.00
#
_symmetry.space_group_name_H-M   'P 1'
#
loop_
_entity.id
_entity.type
_entity.pdbx_description
1 polymer ?
#
loop_
_entity_poly.entity_id
_entity_poly.type
_entity_poly.pdbx_seq_one_letter_code
_entity_poly.pdbx_strand_id
1 'polypeptide(L)'
;MQFDSVKPCSSYCLEEVIMAIKNTNGPRPPFILSEPAFEALVKPLIMKMKQPSLDCASAVMEELENVCRESIPKATSTRFPRLKEEITKLVGVMIEEYSVKAKELVGFAPCESKTNVAPQSGDRKINILGSKHGQPNPLNQKAIFIIKETWTI
;
A
#
# COMPACT_ATOMS: atom_id res chain seq x y z
N MET A 1 -19.32 -1.10 1.43
CA MET A 1 -17.85 -1.00 1.22
C MET A 1 -17.19 -0.78 2.57
N GLN A 2 -16.34 -1.69 3.06
CA GLN A 2 -15.77 -1.63 4.41
C GLN A 2 -14.29 -1.18 4.36
N PHE A 3 -14.05 0.05 3.90
CA PHE A 3 -12.69 0.61 3.85
C PHE A 3 -12.13 0.97 5.24
N ASP A 4 -13.01 1.25 6.19
CA ASP A 4 -12.67 1.76 7.52
C ASP A 4 -11.87 0.78 8.40
N SER A 5 -11.75 -0.48 7.97
CA SER A 5 -11.04 -1.52 8.73
C SER A 5 -9.55 -1.61 8.35
N VAL A 6 -9.15 -1.17 7.16
CA VAL A 6 -7.76 -1.31 6.69
C VAL A 6 -6.90 -0.19 7.26
N LYS A 7 -6.23 -0.46 8.39
CA LYS A 7 -5.15 0.39 8.91
C LYS A 7 -3.83 0.01 8.22
N PRO A 8 -3.22 0.90 7.41
CA PRO A 8 -1.99 0.56 6.69
C PRO A 8 -0.84 0.28 7.66
N CYS A 9 -0.60 1.19 8.61
CA CYS A 9 0.55 1.16 9.52
C CYS A 9 0.36 0.32 10.78
N SER A 10 -0.80 -0.33 10.98
CA SER A 10 -1.03 -1.17 12.17
C SER A 10 -0.16 -2.42 12.22
N SER A 11 0.50 -2.77 11.10
CA SER A 11 1.43 -3.89 11.01
C SER A 11 2.81 -3.59 11.58
N TYR A 12 3.09 -2.35 11.99
CA TYR A 12 4.39 -1.97 12.54
C TYR A 12 4.28 -1.46 13.97
N CYS A 13 5.12 -1.98 14.86
CA CYS A 13 5.40 -1.34 16.13
C CYS A 13 6.66 -0.45 16.03
N LEU A 14 6.81 0.48 16.96
CA LEU A 14 7.96 1.41 17.01
C LEU A 14 9.31 0.65 17.02
N GLU A 15 9.37 -0.49 17.71
CA GLU A 15 10.56 -1.32 17.82
C GLU A 15 10.96 -1.91 16.46
N GLU A 16 10.00 -2.41 15.68
CA GLU A 16 10.23 -2.94 14.34
C GLU A 16 10.75 -1.87 13.38
N VAL A 17 10.19 -0.66 13.45
CA VAL A 17 10.65 0.48 12.64
C VAL A 17 12.09 0.85 13.00
N ILE A 18 12.40 0.96 14.29
CA ILE A 18 13.77 1.27 14.76
C ILE A 18 14.75 0.16 14.35
N MET A 19 14.35 -1.11 14.45
CA MET A 19 15.18 -2.24 14.03
C MET A 19 15.44 -2.23 12.53
N ALA A 20 14.42 -1.98 11.71
CA ALA A 20 14.57 -1.87 10.26
C ALA A 20 15.59 -0.77 9.90
N ILE A 21 15.47 0.42 10.51
CA ILE A 21 16.39 1.55 10.27
C ILE A 21 17.83 1.22 10.70
N LYS A 22 18.01 0.58 11.86
CA LYS A 22 19.34 0.17 12.33
C LYS A 22 19.97 -0.89 11.42
N ASN A 23 19.17 -1.82 10.92
CA ASN A 23 19.63 -2.90 10.05
C ASN A 23 20.10 -2.39 8.69
N THR A 24 19.46 -1.35 8.15
CA THR A 24 19.84 -0.72 6.87
C THR A 24 20.99 0.26 7.00
N ASN A 25 21.09 0.99 8.12
CA ASN A 25 22.12 2.02 8.31
C ASN A 25 23.43 1.47 8.89
N GLY A 26 23.41 0.24 9.43
CA GLY A 26 24.56 -0.38 10.06
C GLY A 26 24.90 0.25 11.42
N PRO A 27 26.16 0.17 11.88
CA PRO A 27 26.54 0.57 13.25
C PRO A 27 26.58 2.09 13.48
N ARG A 28 26.37 2.90 12.43
CA ARG A 28 26.36 4.36 12.55
C ARG A 28 24.98 4.86 12.99
N PRO A 29 24.90 5.83 13.92
CA PRO A 29 23.63 6.42 14.30
C PRO A 29 22.95 7.04 13.07
N PRO A 30 21.65 6.75 12.82
CA PRO A 30 20.94 7.32 11.69
C PRO A 30 20.74 8.83 11.91
N PHE A 31 21.47 9.65 11.16
CA PHE A 31 21.25 11.10 11.13
C PHE A 31 20.01 11.47 10.30
N ILE A 32 19.65 10.63 9.32
CA ILE A 32 18.49 10.72 8.42
C ILE A 32 18.04 9.29 8.09
N LEU A 33 16.74 9.06 7.86
CA LEU A 33 16.21 7.78 7.35
C LEU A 33 16.91 7.46 6.01
N SER A 34 17.58 6.31 5.91
CA SER A 34 18.22 5.94 4.63
C SER A 34 17.16 5.51 3.61
N GLU A 35 17.45 5.73 2.33
CA GLU A 35 16.57 5.33 1.23
C GLU A 35 16.23 3.83 1.26
N PRO A 36 17.17 2.90 1.53
CA PRO A 36 16.83 1.48 1.70
C PRO A 36 15.91 1.20 2.89
N ALA A 37 16.05 1.93 4.00
CA ALA A 37 15.18 1.79 5.16
C ALA A 37 13.74 2.20 4.84
N PHE A 38 13.59 3.35 4.17
CA PHE A 38 12.30 3.86 3.73
C PHE A 38 11.63 2.88 2.77
N GLU A 39 12.36 2.43 1.76
CA GLU A 39 11.87 1.51 0.75
C GLU A 39 11.42 0.18 1.37
N ALA A 40 12.19 -0.37 2.31
CA ALA A 40 11.87 -1.63 2.97
C ALA A 40 10.65 -1.53 3.92
N LEU A 41 10.40 -0.35 4.51
CA LEU A 41 9.21 -0.09 5.34
C LEU A 41 7.95 0.20 4.51
N VAL A 42 8.09 0.94 3.41
CA VAL A 42 6.96 1.47 2.64
C VAL A 42 6.48 0.51 1.54
N LYS A 43 7.37 -0.25 0.87
CA LYS A 43 6.94 -1.23 -0.15
C LYS A 43 5.87 -2.21 0.36
N PRO A 44 6.01 -2.85 1.54
CA PRO A 44 4.99 -3.77 2.03
C PRO A 44 3.64 -3.08 2.28
N LEU A 45 3.66 -1.81 2.71
CA LEU A 45 2.44 -1.02 2.90
C LEU A 45 1.73 -0.73 1.58
N ILE A 46 2.49 -0.34 0.55
CA ILE A 46 1.95 -0.11 -0.81
C ILE A 46 1.33 -1.41 -1.35
N MET A 47 2.02 -2.55 -1.20
CA MET A 47 1.50 -3.84 -1.65
C MET A 47 0.23 -4.25 -0.90
N LYS A 48 0.18 -4.03 0.43
CA LYS A 48 -1.01 -4.28 1.25
C LYS A 48 -2.20 -3.41 0.83
N MET A 49 -1.96 -2.17 0.41
CA MET A 49 -3.01 -1.24 -0.02
C MET A 49 -3.42 -1.43 -1.49
N LYS A 50 -2.59 -2.06 -2.32
CA LYS A 50 -2.85 -2.24 -3.74
C LYS A 50 -4.15 -3.01 -4.00
N GLN A 51 -4.32 -4.17 -3.39
CA GLN A 51 -5.52 -4.99 -3.58
C GLN A 51 -6.81 -4.28 -3.14
N PRO A 52 -6.93 -3.73 -1.92
CA PRO A 52 -8.16 -3.05 -1.52
C PRO A 52 -8.45 -1.83 -2.41
N SER A 53 -7.44 -1.12 -2.93
CA SER A 53 -7.63 -0.05 -3.91
C SER A 53 -8.20 -0.54 -5.26
N LEU A 54 -7.77 -1.71 -5.75
CA LEU A 54 -8.33 -2.32 -6.96
C LEU A 54 -9.78 -2.81 -6.76
N ASP A 55 -10.06 -3.37 -5.59
CA ASP A 55 -11.40 -3.81 -5.21
C ASP A 55 -12.34 -2.60 -5.11
N CYS A 56 -11.85 -1.49 -4.53
CA CYS A 56 -12.57 -0.21 -4.49
C CYS A 56 -12.94 0.28 -5.89
N ALA A 57 -11.94 0.35 -6.78
CA ALA A 57 -12.15 0.80 -8.15
C ALA A 57 -13.21 -0.07 -8.84
N SER A 58 -13.12 -1.40 -8.70
CA SER A 58 -14.10 -2.32 -9.30
C SER A 58 -15.52 -2.09 -8.79
N ALA A 59 -15.69 -1.95 -7.48
CA ALA A 59 -17.01 -1.73 -6.89
C ALA A 59 -17.58 -0.33 -7.18
N VAL A 60 -16.74 0.72 -7.32
CA VAL A 60 -17.21 2.02 -7.81
C VAL A 60 -17.73 1.94 -9.24
N MET A 61 -17.07 1.17 -10.12
CA MET A 61 -17.51 1.00 -11.51
C MET A 61 -18.82 0.21 -11.60
N GLU A 62 -19.01 -0.80 -10.76
CA GLU A 62 -20.28 -1.55 -10.65
C GLU A 62 -21.43 -0.64 -10.20
N GLU A 63 -21.21 0.18 -9.16
CA GLU A 63 -22.21 1.14 -8.70
C GLU A 63 -22.52 2.21 -9.75
N LEU A 64 -21.51 2.67 -10.50
CA LEU A 64 -21.70 3.61 -11.60
C LEU A 64 -22.58 3.01 -12.71
N GLU A 65 -22.37 1.74 -13.06
CA GLU A 65 -23.23 1.04 -14.02
C GLU A 65 -24.68 0.98 -13.54
N ASN A 66 -24.89 0.70 -12.25
CA ASN A 66 -26.22 0.68 -11.63
C ASN A 66 -26.90 2.05 -11.68
N VAL A 67 -26.20 3.12 -11.26
CA VAL A 67 -26.71 4.50 -11.33
C VAL A 67 -27.07 4.88 -12.76
N CYS A 68 -26.22 4.57 -13.74
CA CYS A 68 -26.50 4.84 -15.15
C CYS A 68 -27.75 4.08 -15.63
N ARG A 69 -27.92 2.81 -15.24
CA ARG A 69 -29.10 2.00 -15.58
C ARG A 69 -30.39 2.61 -15.03
N GLU A 70 -30.36 3.12 -13.80
CA GLU A 70 -31.51 3.71 -13.12
C GLU A 70 -31.78 5.16 -13.52
N SER A 71 -30.79 5.86 -14.07
CA SER A 71 -30.93 7.24 -14.51
C SER A 71 -31.90 7.43 -15.69
N ILE A 72 -32.14 6.38 -16.48
CA ILE A 72 -33.10 6.41 -17.59
C ILE A 72 -34.52 6.31 -17.03
N PRO A 73 -35.37 7.34 -17.20
CA PRO A 73 -36.73 7.32 -16.66
C PRO A 73 -37.54 6.15 -17.21
N LYS A 74 -38.36 5.52 -16.36
CA LYS A 74 -39.22 4.39 -16.75
C LYS A 74 -40.12 4.73 -17.95
N ALA A 75 -40.67 5.95 -18.00
CA ALA A 75 -41.49 6.40 -19.12
C ALA A 75 -40.72 6.41 -20.45
N THR A 76 -39.47 6.87 -20.43
CA THR A 76 -38.57 6.88 -21.61
C THR A 76 -38.17 5.46 -22.01
N SER A 77 -37.86 4.60 -21.02
CA SER A 77 -37.52 3.19 -21.24
C SER A 77 -38.63 2.42 -21.94
N THR A 78 -39.89 2.63 -21.57
CA THR A 78 -41.04 1.93 -22.19
C THR A 78 -41.37 2.47 -23.57
N ARG A 79 -41.23 3.79 -23.77
CA ARG A 79 -41.54 4.46 -25.04
C ARG A 79 -40.48 4.22 -26.11
N PHE A 80 -39.20 4.14 -25.73
CA PHE A 80 -38.07 4.03 -26.66
C PHE A 80 -37.08 2.91 -26.24
N PRO A 81 -37.48 1.62 -26.34
CA PRO A 81 -36.66 0.51 -25.86
C PRO A 81 -35.34 0.34 -26.61
N ARG A 82 -35.32 0.56 -27.94
CA ARG A 82 -34.09 0.49 -28.75
C ARG A 82 -33.09 1.60 -28.40
N LEU A 83 -33.58 2.81 -28.13
CA LEU A 83 -32.72 3.92 -27.73
C LEU A 83 -32.08 3.66 -26.37
N LYS A 84 -32.84 3.11 -25.42
CA LYS A 84 -32.31 2.69 -24.12
C LYS A 84 -31.18 1.66 -24.30
N GLU A 85 -31.42 0.63 -25.11
CA GLU A 85 -30.44 -0.44 -25.33
C GLU A 85 -29.11 0.11 -25.88
N GLU A 86 -29.17 0.97 -26.89
CA GLU A 86 -27.98 1.61 -27.46
C GLU A 86 -27.26 2.51 -26.45
N ILE A 87 -27.99 3.29 -25.64
CA ILE A 87 -27.40 4.13 -24.58
C ILE A 87 -26.73 3.26 -23.52
N THR A 88 -27.41 2.23 -23.01
CA THR A 88 -26.84 1.31 -22.01
C THR A 88 -25.59 0.62 -22.53
N LYS A 89 -25.60 0.20 -23.80
CA LYS A 89 -24.44 -0.41 -24.46
C LYS A 89 -23.26 0.57 -24.57
N LEU A 90 -23.50 1.79 -25.04
CA LEU A 90 -22.45 2.81 -25.16
C LEU A 90 -21.84 3.15 -23.80
N VAL A 91 -22.69 3.37 -22.79
CA VAL A 91 -22.23 3.68 -21.43
C VAL A 91 -21.44 2.50 -20.84
N GLY A 92 -21.88 1.25 -21.05
CA GLY A 92 -21.13 0.07 -20.62
C GLY A 92 -19.72 -0.01 -21.21
N VAL A 93 -19.57 0.30 -22.50
CA VAL A 93 -18.25 0.37 -23.16
C VAL A 93 -17.37 1.46 -22.52
N MET A 94 -17.94 2.65 -22.27
CA MET A 94 -17.19 3.73 -21.63
C MET A 94 -16.75 3.35 -20.21
N ILE A 95 -17.65 2.80 -19.39
CA ILE A 95 -17.34 2.38 -18.02
C ILE A 95 -16.20 1.34 -18.04
N GLU A 96 -16.25 0.34 -18.92
CA GLU A 96 -15.17 -0.66 -19.00
C GLU A 96 -13.83 -0.02 -19.41
N GLU A 97 -13.83 0.91 -20.36
CA GLU A 97 -12.62 1.63 -20.76
C GLU A 97 -12.00 2.41 -19.59
N TYR A 98 -12.82 3.09 -18.80
CA TYR A 98 -12.35 3.82 -17.61
C TYR A 98 -11.93 2.88 -16.47
N SER A 99 -12.54 1.69 -16.37
CA SER A 99 -12.22 0.69 -15.35
C SER A 99 -10.78 0.21 -15.52
N VAL A 100 -10.40 -0.08 -16.77
CA VAL A 100 -9.02 -0.45 -17.12
C VAL A 100 -8.05 0.67 -16.76
N LYS A 101 -8.31 1.90 -17.19
CA LYS A 101 -7.46 3.07 -16.89
C LYS A 101 -7.28 3.29 -15.39
N ALA A 102 -8.36 3.21 -14.61
CA ALA A 102 -8.30 3.39 -13.16
C ALA A 102 -7.46 2.30 -12.49
N LYS A 103 -7.63 1.04 -12.91
CA LYS A 103 -6.85 -0.09 -12.38
C LYS A 103 -5.37 -0.02 -12.77
N GLU A 104 -5.05 0.47 -13.96
CA GLU A 104 -3.66 0.71 -14.38
C GLU A 104 -2.96 1.72 -13.47
N LEU A 105 -3.61 2.83 -13.13
CA LEU A 105 -3.06 3.85 -12.23
C LEU A 105 -2.74 3.30 -10.83
N VAL A 106 -3.56 2.37 -10.31
CA VAL A 106 -3.30 1.65 -9.05
C VAL A 106 -2.25 0.54 -9.24
N GLY A 107 -2.17 -0.03 -10.45
CA GLY A 107 -1.24 -1.06 -10.85
C GLY A 107 0.22 -0.60 -10.91
N PHE A 108 0.44 0.63 -11.39
CA PHE A 108 1.74 1.30 -11.42
C PHE A 108 2.12 1.76 -10.01
N ALA A 109 2.76 0.87 -9.25
CA ALA A 109 3.71 1.30 -8.23
C ALA A 109 5.09 1.32 -8.90
N PRO A 110 5.66 2.48 -9.28
CA PRO A 110 7.05 2.53 -9.68
C PRO A 110 7.86 2.16 -8.44
N CYS A 111 8.41 0.96 -8.42
CA CYS A 111 9.42 0.59 -7.45
C CYS A 111 10.67 0.11 -8.16
N GLU A 112 11.13 0.90 -9.12
CA GLU A 112 12.54 0.88 -9.51
C GLU A 112 13.15 2.22 -9.09
N SER A 113 13.67 2.28 -7.87
CA SER A 113 14.74 3.19 -7.51
C SER A 113 15.96 2.79 -8.34
N LYS A 114 16.10 3.35 -9.55
CA LYS A 114 17.40 3.35 -10.25
C LYS A 114 18.34 4.31 -9.53
N THR A 115 18.79 3.91 -8.35
CA THR A 115 19.93 4.55 -7.70
C THR A 115 21.20 4.02 -8.36
N ASN A 116 21.91 4.88 -9.09
CA ASN A 116 23.30 4.65 -9.50
C ASN A 116 24.23 4.76 -8.28
N VAL A 117 23.99 3.94 -7.25
CA VAL A 117 24.85 3.85 -6.07
C VAL A 117 25.55 2.49 -6.13
N ALA A 118 26.88 2.54 -6.26
CA ALA A 118 27.73 1.35 -6.28
C ALA A 118 27.42 0.43 -5.08
N PRO A 119 27.40 -0.90 -5.27
CA PRO A 119 27.06 -1.84 -4.21
C PRO A 119 28.15 -1.82 -3.13
N GLN A 120 27.89 -1.10 -2.03
CA GLN A 120 28.75 -1.18 -0.86
C GLN A 120 28.41 -2.44 -0.07
N SER A 121 29.10 -3.51 -0.44
CA SER A 121 29.49 -4.63 0.41
C SER A 121 28.39 -5.33 1.22
N GLY A 122 28.03 -6.52 0.72
CA GLY A 122 27.43 -7.60 1.48
C GLY A 122 25.94 -7.73 1.25
N ASP A 123 25.54 -8.81 0.58
CA ASP A 123 24.19 -9.32 0.47
C ASP A 123 23.59 -9.62 1.86
N ARG A 124 23.26 -8.59 2.62
CA ARG A 124 22.40 -8.74 3.79
C ARG A 124 20.99 -8.82 3.26
N LYS A 125 20.48 -10.04 3.06
CA LYS A 125 19.03 -10.28 2.94
C LYS A 125 18.36 -9.59 4.14
N ILE A 126 17.69 -8.47 3.89
CA ILE A 126 17.07 -7.65 4.94
C ILE A 126 15.79 -8.37 5.38
N ASN A 127 15.92 -9.25 6.39
CA ASN A 127 14.79 -10.02 6.89
C ASN A 127 14.00 -9.17 7.90
N ILE A 128 13.09 -8.33 7.41
CA ILE A 128 12.25 -7.45 8.25
C ILE A 128 11.05 -8.20 8.87
N LEU A 129 10.73 -9.38 8.35
CA LEU A 129 9.55 -10.14 8.77
C LEU A 129 9.94 -11.60 9.02
N GLY A 130 10.37 -11.88 10.24
CA GLY A 130 10.68 -13.25 10.63
C GLY A 130 11.22 -13.35 12.05
N SER A 131 10.37 -13.19 13.05
CA SER A 131 10.51 -13.99 14.27
C SER A 131 9.23 -13.97 15.10
N LYS A 132 8.46 -15.05 14.98
CA LYS A 132 7.56 -15.46 16.06
C LYS A 132 8.43 -15.71 17.30
N HIS A 133 8.00 -15.19 18.45
CA HIS A 133 8.50 -15.49 19.80
C HIS A 133 10.01 -15.82 19.90
N GLY A 134 10.83 -14.80 20.11
CA GLY A 134 12.20 -14.97 20.61
C GLY A 134 12.34 -14.28 21.96
N GLN A 135 12.62 -15.06 23.01
CA GLN A 135 12.96 -14.56 24.36
C GLN A 135 14.00 -13.43 24.30
N PRO A 136 13.89 -12.39 25.14
CA PRO A 136 14.83 -11.28 25.12
C PRO A 136 16.22 -11.77 25.52
N ASN A 137 17.15 -11.76 24.57
CA ASN A 137 18.56 -12.07 24.83
C ASN A 137 19.15 -11.03 25.81
N PRO A 138 20.00 -11.45 26.78
CA PRO A 138 20.52 -10.59 27.84
C PRO A 138 21.38 -9.41 27.34
N LEU A 139 21.85 -9.46 26.10
CA LEU A 139 22.53 -8.33 25.43
C LEU A 139 21.56 -7.19 25.05
N ASN A 140 20.30 -7.51 24.73
CA ASN A 140 19.29 -6.52 24.37
C ASN A 140 18.81 -5.72 25.60
N GLN A 141 18.82 -6.35 26.79
CA GLN A 141 18.53 -5.66 28.05
C GLN A 141 19.63 -4.65 28.43
N LYS A 142 20.90 -4.96 28.15
CA LYS A 142 22.02 -4.03 28.38
C LYS A 142 21.97 -2.82 27.43
N ALA A 143 21.57 -3.02 26.17
CA ALA A 143 21.42 -1.93 25.21
C ALA A 143 20.25 -0.99 25.58
N ILE A 144 19.14 -1.52 26.10
CA ILE A 144 18.01 -0.72 26.60
C ILE A 144 18.39 0.05 27.88
N PHE A 145 19.20 -0.55 28.77
CA PHE A 145 19.69 0.10 29.99
C PHE A 145 20.57 1.33 29.69
N ILE A 146 21.51 1.20 28.74
CA ILE A 146 22.40 2.30 28.36
C ILE A 146 21.62 3.47 27.76
N ILE A 147 20.59 3.21 26.95
CA ILE A 147 19.77 4.27 26.33
C ILE A 147 18.91 5.01 27.37
N LYS A 148 18.45 4.34 28.43
CA LYS A 148 17.71 5.01 29.52
C LYS A 148 18.57 5.94 30.37
N GLU A 149 19.84 5.58 30.62
CA GLU A 149 20.77 6.44 31.36
C GLU A 149 21.24 7.66 30.56
N THR A 150 21.29 7.60 29.22
CA THR A 150 21.77 8.73 28.41
C THR A 150 20.71 9.80 28.12
N TRP A 151 19.43 9.54 28.39
CA TRP A 151 18.32 10.48 28.19
C TRP A 151 17.59 10.84 29.49
N THR A 152 18.30 10.83 30.62
CA THR A 152 17.85 11.49 31.86
C THR A 152 18.85 12.58 32.24
N ILE A 153 18.82 13.68 31.49
CA ILE A 153 19.17 15.04 31.95
C ILE A 153 18.06 15.95 31.43
#